data_AF-A0A7X5TDV0-F1
#
_entry.id   AF-A0A7X5TDV0-F1
#
_cell.length_a   1.000
_cell.length_b   1.000
_cell.length_c   1.000
_cell.angle_alpha   90.00
_cell.angle_beta   90.00
_cell.angle_gamma   90.00
#
_symmetry.space_group_name_H-M   'P 1'
#
loop_
_entity.id
_entity.type
_entity.pdbx_description
1 polymer ?
#
loop_
_entity_poly.entity_id
_entity_poly.type
_entity_poly.pdbx_seq_one_letter_code
_entity_poly.pdbx_strand_id
1 'polypeptide(L)'
;MITIKNARTLGGQVEDWNIESATEEVIDAKGKLTVLPGLIDAHVHFRTPGHEYKEDWTTGAQAAIAGGVTTVCDMPNNSPPCVDLPSCQAKKRTIDDQLSRAKIPLRYHLYIGADKDHLEQIGRVKREVTGIKIYMGSTTGGLIMDNHQFLDRVFQIAAQENMMVSVHAEDEKILKENKALYATQTDPAVHSKIRDRSAAIKATEQAISLAEKYSTQLLIHHVSTKEELELIRQAKRNNILVYGETTPHHLFLSEEDYTKWGAKVQVNPPVRTKNDQEALWEAIHDNTIDTIGSDHAPHTLEEKKQPYGKSPSGIPGIETMLPLLLNAYHEKRLSLENIVYLTRINPENIFHLPHNSDLVLVDLEMEKEVCDANLKTKCGWSPFSGRTLKGWPVYTIVSGQIFKIG
;
A
#
# COMPACT_ATOMS: atom_id res chain seq x y z
N MET A 1 -6.96 2.67 31.18
CA MET A 1 -7.84 1.73 30.43
C MET A 1 -8.84 2.52 29.61
N ILE A 2 -8.99 2.20 28.33
CA ILE A 2 -10.06 2.74 27.49
C ILE A 2 -11.22 1.75 27.51
N THR A 3 -12.43 2.21 27.85
CA THR A 3 -13.66 1.41 27.75
C THR A 3 -14.50 1.91 26.58
N ILE A 4 -14.77 1.05 25.60
CA ILE A 4 -15.70 1.32 24.51
C ILE A 4 -17.03 0.64 24.86
N LYS A 5 -18.08 1.43 25.07
CA LYS A 5 -19.41 0.93 25.40
C LYS A 5 -20.28 0.79 24.18
N ASN A 6 -21.13 -0.24 24.16
CA ASN A 6 -22.17 -0.44 23.15
C ASN A 6 -21.63 -0.43 21.71
N ALA A 7 -20.46 -1.02 21.46
CA ALA A 7 -19.91 -1.13 20.12
C ALA A 7 -20.43 -2.38 19.40
N ARG A 8 -20.55 -2.32 18.08
CA ARG A 8 -20.89 -3.48 17.26
C ARG A 8 -19.65 -4.30 16.92
N THR A 9 -19.76 -5.61 17.02
CA THR A 9 -18.80 -6.55 16.44
C THR A 9 -18.99 -6.63 14.92
N LEU A 10 -18.06 -7.29 14.21
CA LEU A 10 -18.20 -7.59 12.78
C LEU A 10 -19.52 -8.33 12.48
N GLY A 11 -19.95 -9.23 13.38
CA GLY A 11 -21.21 -9.97 13.28
C GLY A 11 -22.46 -9.17 13.70
N GLY A 12 -22.31 -7.89 14.04
CA GLY A 12 -23.41 -6.99 14.41
C GLY A 12 -23.92 -7.10 15.85
N GLN A 13 -23.30 -7.92 16.70
CA GLN A 13 -23.63 -8.00 18.12
C GLN A 13 -23.13 -6.75 18.85
N VAL A 14 -23.85 -6.29 19.88
CA VAL A 14 -23.47 -5.12 20.66
C VAL A 14 -22.83 -5.56 21.97
N GLU A 15 -21.62 -5.07 22.24
CA GLU A 15 -20.87 -5.40 23.45
C GLU A 15 -19.93 -4.27 23.88
N ASP A 16 -19.36 -4.41 25.08
CA ASP A 16 -18.39 -3.49 25.65
C ASP A 16 -16.96 -4.04 25.46
N TRP A 17 -16.02 -3.17 25.14
CA TRP A 17 -14.61 -3.50 24.92
C TRP A 17 -13.73 -2.75 25.91
N ASN A 18 -12.66 -3.40 26.38
CA ASN A 18 -11.66 -2.76 27.23
C ASN A 18 -10.29 -2.90 26.58
N ILE A 19 -9.57 -1.79 26.48
CA ILE A 19 -8.24 -1.71 25.88
C ILE A 19 -7.29 -1.15 26.93
N GLU A 20 -6.09 -1.74 27.00
CA GLU A 20 -5.03 -1.22 27.84
C GLU A 20 -4.64 0.21 27.40
N SER A 21 -4.51 1.10 28.37
CA SER A 21 -4.14 2.49 28.13
C SER A 21 -3.64 3.14 29.41
N ALA A 22 -2.73 4.10 29.27
CA ALA A 22 -2.22 4.93 30.34
C ALA A 22 -3.26 5.92 30.90
N THR A 23 -4.33 6.20 30.16
CA THR A 23 -5.42 7.09 30.58
C THR A 23 -6.72 6.30 30.81
N GLU A 24 -7.61 6.85 31.62
CA GLU A 24 -8.99 6.34 31.77
C GLU A 24 -9.93 7.16 30.90
N GLU A 25 -10.45 6.55 29.85
CA GLU A 25 -11.34 7.21 28.89
C GLU A 25 -12.49 6.28 28.49
N VAL A 26 -13.64 6.89 28.18
CA VAL A 26 -14.85 6.14 27.78
C VAL A 26 -15.33 6.65 26.43
N ILE A 27 -15.48 5.73 25.47
CA ILE A 27 -16.16 5.97 24.19
C ILE A 27 -17.51 5.27 24.24
N ASP A 28 -18.61 6.02 24.13
CA ASP A 28 -19.93 5.41 23.93
C ASP A 28 -20.26 5.35 22.43
N ALA A 29 -20.22 4.14 21.87
CA ALA A 29 -20.52 3.88 20.47
C ALA A 29 -22.03 3.89 20.18
N LYS A 30 -22.90 3.95 21.21
CA LYS A 30 -24.36 4.08 21.12
C LYS A 30 -25.01 3.03 20.21
N GLY A 31 -24.42 1.85 20.10
CA GLY A 31 -24.88 0.80 19.19
C GLY A 31 -24.79 1.18 17.70
N LYS A 32 -23.96 2.16 17.33
CA LYS A 32 -23.78 2.65 15.94
C LYS A 32 -22.41 2.33 15.35
N LEU A 33 -21.36 2.39 16.16
CA LEU A 33 -20.00 2.17 15.67
C LEU A 33 -19.65 0.69 15.67
N THR A 34 -19.06 0.22 14.58
CA THR A 34 -18.53 -1.13 14.42
C THR A 34 -17.04 -1.14 14.69
N VAL A 35 -16.56 -2.08 15.50
CA VAL A 35 -15.15 -2.26 15.84
C VAL A 35 -14.50 -3.16 14.80
N LEU A 36 -13.44 -2.66 14.18
CA LEU A 36 -12.51 -3.41 13.35
C LEU A 36 -11.13 -3.36 14.02
N PRO A 37 -10.27 -4.37 13.83
CA PRO A 37 -8.86 -4.22 14.19
C PRO A 37 -8.23 -3.09 13.37
N GLY A 38 -7.27 -2.38 13.96
CA GLY A 38 -6.54 -1.31 13.30
C GLY A 38 -5.79 -1.84 12.08
N LEU A 39 -5.96 -1.19 10.93
CA LEU A 39 -5.45 -1.69 9.65
C LEU A 39 -3.91 -1.64 9.60
N ILE A 40 -3.35 -2.54 8.80
CA ILE A 40 -1.96 -2.58 8.38
C ILE A 40 -1.91 -2.20 6.89
N ASP A 41 -1.22 -1.11 6.58
CA ASP A 41 -0.90 -0.75 5.20
C ASP A 41 0.55 -1.08 4.88
N ALA A 42 0.77 -2.22 4.23
CA ALA A 42 2.11 -2.74 3.96
C ALA A 42 2.82 -2.07 2.77
N HIS A 43 2.23 -1.02 2.19
CA HIS A 43 2.75 -0.37 0.99
C HIS A 43 2.53 1.15 1.03
N VAL A 44 3.44 1.89 1.66
CA VAL A 44 3.40 3.35 1.69
C VAL A 44 4.72 3.98 1.28
N HIS A 45 4.65 5.25 0.85
CA HIS A 45 5.80 6.09 0.58
C HIS A 45 5.63 7.45 1.29
N PHE A 46 6.03 7.55 2.56
CA PHE A 46 5.96 8.81 3.34
C PHE A 46 7.08 9.79 3.02
N ARG A 47 7.82 9.54 1.92
CA ARG A 47 8.75 10.49 1.26
C ARG A 47 9.88 11.03 2.15
N THR A 48 10.13 10.39 3.30
CA THR A 48 11.18 10.75 4.26
C THR A 48 12.27 9.67 4.29
N PRO A 49 13.55 10.01 4.17
CA PRO A 49 14.11 11.36 4.02
C PRO A 49 14.05 11.94 2.59
N GLY A 50 14.20 13.26 2.48
CA GLY A 50 14.63 13.98 1.27
C GLY A 50 13.51 14.52 0.37
N HIS A 51 12.26 14.08 0.57
CA HIS A 51 11.11 14.54 -0.20
C HIS A 51 9.94 14.93 0.71
N GLU A 52 10.22 15.44 1.91
CA GLU A 52 9.28 15.79 2.96
C GLU A 52 8.24 16.83 2.52
N TYR A 53 8.54 17.62 1.48
CA TYR A 53 7.61 18.58 0.90
C TYR A 53 6.41 17.91 0.19
N LYS A 54 6.52 16.62 -0.17
CA LYS A 54 5.43 15.82 -0.76
C LYS A 54 4.57 15.16 0.31
N GLU A 55 5.23 14.59 1.32
CA GLU A 55 4.65 13.97 2.51
C GLU A 55 5.75 13.78 3.56
N ASP A 56 5.41 13.77 4.84
CA ASP A 56 6.33 13.42 5.92
C ASP A 56 5.65 12.51 6.96
N TRP A 57 6.35 12.07 7.99
CA TRP A 57 5.79 11.16 9.00
C TRP A 57 4.83 11.84 9.97
N THR A 58 4.77 13.18 10.01
CA THR A 58 3.74 13.88 10.80
C THR A 58 2.40 13.82 10.09
N THR A 59 2.34 14.32 8.86
CA THR A 59 1.10 14.38 8.08
C THR A 59 0.70 13.01 7.53
N GLY A 60 1.67 12.17 7.16
CA GLY A 60 1.43 10.77 6.77
C GLY A 60 0.82 9.95 7.92
N ALA A 61 1.28 10.15 9.15
CA ALA A 61 0.67 9.48 10.31
C ALA A 61 -0.71 10.01 10.64
N GLN A 62 -0.96 11.32 10.51
CA GLN A 62 -2.31 11.87 10.63
C GLN A 62 -3.27 11.28 9.59
N ALA A 63 -2.80 11.11 8.34
CA ALA A 63 -3.56 10.50 7.25
C ALA A 63 -3.83 9.01 7.50
N ALA A 64 -2.83 8.26 7.98
CA ALA A 64 -2.98 6.87 8.37
C ALA A 64 -4.08 6.71 9.44
N ILE A 65 -3.98 7.49 10.52
CA ILE A 65 -4.94 7.48 11.63
C ILE A 65 -6.34 7.86 11.16
N ALA A 66 -6.48 8.89 10.32
CA ALA A 66 -7.75 9.30 9.73
C ALA A 66 -8.39 8.21 8.84
N GLY A 67 -7.56 7.42 8.15
CA GLY A 67 -7.98 6.27 7.35
C GLY A 67 -8.21 4.97 8.13
N GLY A 68 -8.00 4.96 9.46
CA GLY A 68 -8.11 3.75 10.30
C GLY A 68 -6.88 2.83 10.25
N VAL A 69 -5.78 3.30 9.68
CA VAL A 69 -4.49 2.59 9.59
C VAL A 69 -3.65 2.88 10.84
N THR A 70 -3.14 1.81 11.45
CA THR A 70 -2.43 1.85 12.74
C THR A 70 -0.99 1.35 12.63
N THR A 71 -0.69 0.62 11.55
CA THR A 71 0.63 0.11 11.22
C THR A 71 0.90 0.33 9.74
N VAL A 72 2.11 0.79 9.41
CA VAL A 72 2.53 0.97 8.01
C VAL A 72 3.87 0.28 7.71
N CYS A 73 4.07 -0.15 6.46
CA CYS A 73 5.40 -0.57 5.98
C CYS A 73 5.88 0.39 4.89
N ASP A 74 6.90 1.19 5.21
CA ASP A 74 7.38 2.26 4.33
C ASP A 74 8.46 1.75 3.36
N MET A 75 8.26 2.07 2.09
CA MET A 75 9.11 1.64 0.98
C MET A 75 10.48 2.33 1.01
N PRO A 76 11.53 1.75 0.41
CA PRO A 76 12.92 2.18 0.62
C PRO A 76 13.40 3.26 -0.35
N ASN A 77 12.59 3.66 -1.33
CA ASN A 77 12.95 4.57 -2.44
C ASN A 77 12.92 6.07 -2.06
N ASN A 78 13.36 6.39 -0.84
CA ASN A 78 13.57 7.77 -0.37
C ASN A 78 14.95 8.29 -0.81
N SER A 79 15.32 9.50 -0.37
CA SER A 79 16.60 10.11 -0.69
C SER A 79 17.34 10.57 0.58
N PRO A 80 18.41 9.88 1.02
CA PRO A 80 18.94 8.63 0.47
C PRO A 80 17.99 7.44 0.65
N PRO A 81 18.11 6.38 -0.17
CA PRO A 81 17.32 5.17 -0.01
C PRO A 81 17.81 4.32 1.17
N CYS A 82 16.93 3.46 1.71
CA CYS A 82 17.29 2.47 2.74
C CYS A 82 17.80 1.19 2.03
N VAL A 83 19.12 1.11 1.86
CA VAL A 83 19.84 0.03 1.12
C VAL A 83 20.92 -0.64 1.96
N ASP A 84 21.16 -0.16 3.18
CA ASP A 84 22.14 -0.68 4.11
C ASP A 84 21.75 -0.40 5.57
N LEU A 85 22.50 -0.94 6.54
CA LEU A 85 22.19 -0.76 7.96
C LEU A 85 22.22 0.71 8.40
N PRO A 86 23.26 1.52 8.07
CA PRO A 86 23.29 2.93 8.42
C PRO A 86 22.11 3.74 7.88
N SER A 87 21.74 3.59 6.60
CA SER A 87 20.63 4.32 5.98
C SER A 87 19.29 3.97 6.62
N CYS A 88 19.03 2.69 6.88
CA CYS A 88 17.80 2.25 7.53
C CYS A 88 17.72 2.72 9.00
N GLN A 89 18.83 2.66 9.76
CA GLN A 89 18.87 3.18 11.13
C GLN A 89 18.72 4.71 11.19
N ALA A 90 19.34 5.44 10.25
CA ALA A 90 19.17 6.89 10.14
C ALA A 90 17.71 7.26 9.85
N LYS A 91 17.08 6.55 8.91
CA LYS A 91 15.65 6.73 8.60
C LYS A 91 14.77 6.49 9.83
N LYS A 92 14.96 5.38 10.57
CA LYS A 92 14.22 5.10 11.83
C LYS A 92 14.30 6.25 12.83
N ARG A 93 15.50 6.79 13.07
CA ARG A 93 15.67 7.92 14.00
C ARG A 93 14.87 9.16 13.56
N THR A 94 14.86 9.46 12.26
CA THR A 94 14.07 10.58 11.72
C THR A 94 12.57 10.33 11.89
N ILE A 95 12.11 9.09 11.67
CA ILE A 95 10.72 8.69 11.85
C ILE A 95 10.31 8.85 13.32
N ASP A 96 11.09 8.28 14.23
CA ASP A 96 10.83 8.31 15.66
C ASP A 96 10.76 9.76 16.19
N ASP A 97 11.65 10.64 15.72
CA ASP A 97 11.62 12.07 16.05
C ASP A 97 10.33 12.75 15.55
N GLN A 98 9.94 12.52 14.29
CA GLN A 98 8.72 13.13 13.72
C GLN A 98 7.46 12.62 14.42
N LEU A 99 7.34 11.31 14.65
CA LEU A 99 6.20 10.70 15.35
C LEU A 99 6.12 11.18 16.81
N SER A 100 7.27 11.29 17.50
CA SER A 100 7.33 11.82 18.86
C SER A 100 6.85 13.28 18.92
N ARG A 101 7.32 14.13 18.01
CA ARG A 101 6.87 15.54 17.91
C ARG A 101 5.39 15.66 17.58
N ALA A 102 4.88 14.80 16.70
CA ALA A 102 3.47 14.74 16.34
C ALA A 102 2.60 14.16 17.47
N LYS A 103 3.21 13.44 18.43
CA LYS A 103 2.53 12.65 19.47
C LYS A 103 1.57 11.61 18.88
N ILE A 104 1.99 10.97 17.79
CA ILE A 104 1.22 9.90 17.14
C ILE A 104 2.06 8.62 17.23
N PRO A 105 1.64 7.60 18.00
CA PRO A 105 2.39 6.37 18.18
C PRO A 105 2.12 5.38 17.03
N LEU A 106 2.15 5.86 15.78
CA LEU A 106 1.94 5.02 14.59
C LEU A 106 3.02 3.93 14.56
N ARG A 107 2.61 2.68 14.41
CA ARG A 107 3.55 1.57 14.27
C ARG A 107 4.10 1.55 12.86
N TYR A 108 5.38 1.24 12.72
CA TYR A 108 5.98 1.16 11.40
C TYR A 108 7.04 0.09 11.27
N HIS A 109 7.17 -0.39 10.04
CA HIS A 109 8.25 -1.25 9.57
C HIS A 109 8.85 -0.67 8.30
N LEU A 110 10.09 -1.04 7.99
CA LEU A 110 10.78 -0.61 6.77
C LEU A 110 11.04 -1.80 5.87
N TYR A 111 11.08 -1.58 4.56
CA TYR A 111 11.75 -2.50 3.63
C TYR A 111 13.20 -2.07 3.43
N ILE A 112 14.06 -3.02 3.07
CA ILE A 112 15.34 -2.70 2.41
C ILE A 112 15.16 -2.70 0.90
N GLY A 113 15.69 -1.69 0.22
CA GLY A 113 15.77 -1.66 -1.23
C GLY A 113 16.89 -2.57 -1.72
N ALA A 114 16.58 -3.47 -2.65
CA ALA A 114 17.62 -4.19 -3.37
C ALA A 114 18.37 -3.22 -4.28
N ASP A 115 19.64 -3.01 -3.99
CA ASP A 115 20.55 -2.21 -4.80
C ASP A 115 21.78 -3.04 -5.19
N LYS A 116 22.19 -2.92 -6.46
CA LYS A 116 23.25 -3.75 -7.04
C LYS A 116 24.61 -3.55 -6.37
N ASP A 117 24.83 -2.37 -5.80
CA ASP A 117 26.10 -1.98 -5.18
C ASP A 117 26.09 -2.27 -3.65
N HIS A 118 24.97 -2.77 -3.10
CA HIS A 118 24.79 -3.03 -1.66
C HIS A 118 24.20 -4.43 -1.35
N LEU A 119 24.30 -5.39 -2.28
CA LEU A 119 23.70 -6.72 -2.12
C LEU A 119 24.16 -7.45 -0.83
N GLU A 120 25.42 -7.28 -0.44
CA GLU A 120 25.98 -7.88 0.78
C GLU A 120 25.44 -7.28 2.09
N GLN A 121 24.72 -6.15 2.02
CA GLN A 121 24.08 -5.53 3.18
C GLN A 121 22.71 -6.13 3.48
N ILE A 122 22.06 -6.79 2.51
CA ILE A 122 20.68 -7.31 2.63
C ILE A 122 20.51 -8.20 3.87
N GLY A 123 21.36 -9.21 4.04
CA GLY A 123 21.29 -10.10 5.21
C GLY A 123 21.61 -9.40 6.53
N ARG A 124 22.41 -8.33 6.50
CA ARG A 124 22.83 -7.59 7.71
C ARG A 124 21.72 -6.77 8.31
N VAL A 125 20.75 -6.35 7.51
CA VAL A 125 19.62 -5.51 7.95
C VAL A 125 18.38 -6.30 8.36
N LYS A 126 18.39 -7.63 8.26
CA LYS A 126 17.16 -8.44 8.43
C LYS A 126 16.37 -8.23 9.72
N ARG A 127 17.03 -7.76 10.79
CA ARG A 127 16.37 -7.43 12.08
C ARG A 127 15.75 -6.03 12.11
N GLU A 128 16.06 -5.20 11.13
CA GLU A 128 15.62 -3.82 11.03
C GLU A 128 14.47 -3.64 10.04
N VAL A 129 14.22 -4.61 9.16
CA VAL A 129 13.29 -4.53 8.03
C VAL A 129 12.32 -5.70 8.01
N THR A 130 11.18 -5.52 7.34
CA THR A 130 10.13 -6.55 7.17
C THR A 130 10.36 -7.44 5.94
N GLY A 131 11.13 -6.94 4.96
CA GLY A 131 11.40 -7.65 3.72
C GLY A 131 12.28 -6.85 2.77
N ILE A 132 12.59 -7.47 1.64
CA ILE A 132 13.38 -6.89 0.55
C ILE A 132 12.42 -6.37 -0.50
N LYS A 133 12.50 -5.10 -0.88
CA LYS A 133 11.76 -4.53 -2.02
C LYS A 133 12.67 -4.45 -3.23
N ILE A 134 12.24 -5.05 -4.34
CA ILE A 134 12.89 -5.00 -5.64
C ILE A 134 12.03 -4.18 -6.61
N TYR A 135 12.66 -3.32 -7.40
CA TYR A 135 12.02 -2.62 -8.50
C TYR A 135 12.57 -3.17 -9.82
N MET A 136 11.82 -4.05 -10.49
CA MET A 136 12.29 -4.71 -11.73
C MET A 136 12.27 -3.78 -12.94
N GLY A 137 11.48 -2.71 -12.86
CA GLY A 137 11.32 -1.68 -13.89
C GLY A 137 11.44 -0.28 -13.34
N SER A 138 11.72 0.67 -14.24
CA SER A 138 11.84 2.09 -13.95
C SER A 138 10.60 2.63 -13.24
N THR A 139 10.82 3.21 -12.07
CA THR A 139 9.80 3.89 -11.27
C THR A 139 10.36 5.11 -10.54
N THR A 140 9.52 5.80 -9.77
CA THR A 140 9.92 6.96 -8.97
C THR A 140 10.90 6.56 -7.87
N GLY A 141 12.05 7.25 -7.77
CA GLY A 141 13.04 7.05 -6.70
C GLY A 141 14.32 6.32 -7.10
N GLY A 142 14.43 5.84 -8.35
CA GLY A 142 15.72 5.48 -8.97
C GLY A 142 16.34 4.15 -8.58
N LEU A 143 15.81 3.43 -7.58
CA LEU A 143 16.16 2.02 -7.34
C LEU A 143 15.58 1.18 -8.49
N ILE A 144 16.45 0.56 -9.30
CA ILE A 144 16.06 -0.32 -10.41
C ILE A 144 17.01 -1.51 -10.43
N MET A 145 16.43 -2.70 -10.61
CA MET A 145 17.13 -3.97 -10.72
C MET A 145 16.64 -4.71 -11.98
N ASP A 146 17.15 -4.31 -13.15
CA ASP A 146 16.78 -4.88 -14.46
C ASP A 146 17.74 -5.98 -14.96
N ASN A 147 18.82 -6.24 -14.22
CA ASN A 147 19.82 -7.25 -14.58
C ASN A 147 19.48 -8.61 -13.93
N HIS A 148 19.35 -9.64 -14.77
CA HIS A 148 18.99 -11.00 -14.34
C HIS A 148 19.98 -11.59 -13.32
N GLN A 149 21.29 -11.32 -13.42
CA GLN A 149 22.28 -11.87 -12.49
C GLN A 149 22.12 -11.28 -11.08
N PHE A 150 21.83 -9.98 -10.99
CA PHE A 150 21.58 -9.35 -9.70
C PHE A 150 20.22 -9.75 -9.10
N LEU A 151 19.17 -9.86 -9.93
CA LEU A 151 17.88 -10.40 -9.48
C LEU A 151 18.04 -11.82 -8.90
N ASP A 152 18.69 -12.70 -9.65
CA ASP A 152 18.98 -14.08 -9.21
C ASP A 152 19.75 -14.10 -7.88
N ARG A 153 20.74 -13.22 -7.73
CA ARG A 153 21.52 -13.07 -6.51
C ARG A 153 20.70 -12.57 -5.33
N VAL A 154 19.77 -11.64 -5.52
CA VAL A 154 18.89 -11.14 -4.45
C VAL A 154 17.99 -12.25 -3.93
N PHE A 155 17.35 -13.03 -4.81
CA PHE A 155 16.51 -14.17 -4.41
C PHE A 155 17.33 -15.25 -3.69
N GLN A 156 18.56 -15.51 -4.16
CA GLN A 156 19.46 -16.42 -3.46
C GLN A 156 19.78 -15.95 -2.03
N ILE A 157 20.08 -14.65 -1.84
CA ILE A 157 20.34 -14.08 -0.51
C ILE A 157 19.08 -14.15 0.36
N ALA A 158 17.91 -13.83 -0.22
CA ALA A 158 16.63 -13.89 0.47
C ALA A 158 16.34 -15.30 1.03
N ALA A 159 16.60 -16.35 0.23
CA ALA A 159 16.48 -17.73 0.67
C ALA A 159 17.46 -18.08 1.80
N GLN A 160 18.73 -17.66 1.69
CA GLN A 160 19.76 -17.92 2.70
C GLN A 160 19.46 -17.26 4.04
N GLU A 161 18.89 -16.05 4.00
CA GLU A 161 18.61 -15.25 5.19
C GLU A 161 17.16 -15.40 5.70
N ASN A 162 16.35 -16.21 5.01
CA ASN A 162 14.92 -16.38 5.26
C ASN A 162 14.16 -15.04 5.28
N MET A 163 14.39 -14.22 4.26
CA MET A 163 13.72 -12.93 4.08
C MET A 163 12.71 -13.01 2.95
N MET A 164 11.58 -12.34 3.12
CA MET A 164 10.60 -12.19 2.04
C MET A 164 11.11 -11.23 0.97
N VAL A 165 10.82 -11.56 -0.28
CA VAL A 165 11.01 -10.68 -1.43
C VAL A 165 9.67 -10.09 -1.83
N SER A 166 9.64 -8.77 -2.02
CA SER A 166 8.52 -8.08 -2.63
C SER A 166 8.97 -7.33 -3.88
N VAL A 167 8.13 -7.30 -4.91
CA VAL A 167 8.53 -6.79 -6.22
C VAL A 167 7.54 -5.76 -6.75
N HIS A 168 8.06 -4.69 -7.35
CA HIS A 168 7.39 -3.94 -8.40
C HIS A 168 7.73 -4.62 -9.73
N ALA A 169 6.78 -5.39 -10.27
CA ALA A 169 6.99 -6.26 -11.42
C ALA A 169 6.57 -5.57 -12.73
N GLU A 170 7.48 -4.83 -13.35
CA GLU A 170 7.34 -4.38 -14.75
C GLU A 170 8.67 -4.55 -15.48
N ASP A 171 8.67 -5.11 -16.69
CA ASP A 171 9.88 -5.39 -17.46
C ASP A 171 10.48 -4.12 -18.10
N GLU A 172 11.66 -3.73 -17.63
CA GLU A 172 12.33 -2.49 -18.05
C GLU A 172 12.62 -2.42 -19.56
N LYS A 173 12.87 -3.55 -20.21
CA LYS A 173 13.16 -3.58 -21.66
C LYS A 173 11.91 -3.18 -22.44
N ILE A 174 10.76 -3.78 -22.14
CA ILE A 174 9.46 -3.42 -22.74
C ILE A 174 9.15 -1.94 -22.47
N LEU A 175 9.37 -1.47 -21.24
CA LEU A 175 9.15 -0.07 -20.89
C LEU A 175 10.00 0.89 -21.74
N LYS A 176 11.29 0.61 -21.92
CA LYS A 176 12.21 1.41 -22.75
C LYS A 176 11.79 1.41 -24.23
N GLU A 177 11.46 0.25 -24.77
CA GLU A 177 11.01 0.09 -26.17
C GLU A 177 9.71 0.87 -26.43
N ASN A 178 8.71 0.70 -25.56
CA ASN A 178 7.43 1.39 -25.70
C ASN A 178 7.56 2.90 -25.46
N LYS A 179 8.40 3.33 -24.52
CA LYS A 179 8.66 4.76 -24.29
C LYS A 179 9.25 5.42 -25.54
N ALA A 180 10.13 4.72 -26.28
CA ALA A 180 10.63 5.20 -27.56
C ALA A 180 9.54 5.22 -28.64
N LEU A 181 8.68 4.19 -28.71
CA LEU A 181 7.57 4.10 -29.66
C LEU A 181 6.56 5.24 -29.50
N TYR A 182 6.27 5.64 -28.26
CA TYR A 182 5.29 6.67 -27.92
C TYR A 182 5.92 8.02 -27.56
N ALA A 183 7.18 8.28 -27.94
CA ALA A 183 7.94 9.45 -27.49
C ALA A 183 7.32 10.82 -27.86
N THR A 184 6.48 10.87 -28.89
CA THR A 184 5.81 12.10 -29.35
C THR A 184 4.45 12.34 -28.70
N GLN A 185 3.95 11.39 -27.91
CA GLN A 185 2.64 11.47 -27.27
C GLN A 185 2.72 12.27 -25.96
N THR A 186 1.75 13.16 -25.76
CA THR A 186 1.72 14.07 -24.61
C THR A 186 0.49 13.90 -23.73
N ASP A 187 -0.48 13.11 -24.17
CA ASP A 187 -1.66 12.75 -23.38
C ASP A 187 -1.24 11.76 -22.27
N PRO A 188 -1.50 12.05 -20.97
CA PRO A 188 -1.24 11.13 -19.88
C PRO A 188 -1.83 9.72 -20.06
N ALA A 189 -2.93 9.56 -20.81
CA ALA A 189 -3.52 8.25 -21.09
C ALA A 189 -2.59 7.33 -21.89
N VAL A 190 -1.58 7.87 -22.59
CA VAL A 190 -0.55 7.05 -23.27
C VAL A 190 0.28 6.25 -22.26
N HIS A 191 0.26 6.62 -20.98
CA HIS A 191 0.99 5.90 -19.92
C HIS A 191 0.62 4.41 -19.87
N SER A 192 -0.66 4.06 -20.02
CA SER A 192 -1.13 2.66 -20.06
C SER A 192 -0.66 1.89 -21.28
N LYS A 193 -0.26 2.59 -22.36
CA LYS A 193 0.33 1.99 -23.57
C LYS A 193 1.84 1.86 -23.47
N ILE A 194 2.51 2.81 -22.80
CA ILE A 194 3.95 2.74 -22.55
C ILE A 194 4.24 1.61 -21.57
N ARG A 195 3.49 1.59 -20.46
CA ARG A 195 3.53 0.57 -19.42
C ARG A 195 2.46 -0.48 -19.67
N ASP A 196 2.45 -1.07 -20.87
CA ASP A 196 1.43 -2.04 -21.24
C ASP A 196 1.46 -3.30 -20.36
N ARG A 197 0.42 -4.13 -20.48
CA ARG A 197 0.27 -5.34 -19.67
C ARG A 197 1.42 -6.33 -19.84
N SER A 198 2.04 -6.41 -21.02
CA SER A 198 3.12 -7.38 -21.28
C SER A 198 4.35 -7.12 -20.41
N ALA A 199 4.61 -5.85 -20.05
CA ALA A 199 5.67 -5.51 -19.10
C ALA A 199 5.41 -6.14 -17.72
N ALA A 200 4.17 -6.06 -17.23
CA ALA A 200 3.78 -6.56 -15.92
C ALA A 200 3.74 -8.10 -15.87
N ILE A 201 3.16 -8.71 -16.91
CA ILE A 201 3.07 -10.17 -17.08
C ILE A 201 4.47 -10.80 -17.08
N LYS A 202 5.39 -10.29 -17.92
CA LYS A 202 6.72 -10.84 -18.08
C LYS A 202 7.56 -10.74 -16.80
N ALA A 203 7.49 -9.61 -16.10
CA ALA A 203 8.20 -9.43 -14.84
C ALA A 203 7.61 -10.33 -13.73
N THR A 204 6.29 -10.49 -13.69
CA THR A 204 5.62 -11.39 -12.74
C THR A 204 6.02 -12.84 -12.97
N GLU A 205 6.02 -13.31 -14.22
CA GLU A 205 6.50 -14.65 -14.58
C GLU A 205 7.95 -14.88 -14.14
N GLN A 206 8.84 -13.91 -14.39
CA GLN A 206 10.23 -13.98 -13.96
C GLN A 206 10.38 -14.04 -12.43
N ALA A 207 9.64 -13.20 -11.69
CA ALA A 207 9.69 -13.18 -10.24
C ALA A 207 9.21 -14.51 -9.64
N ILE A 208 8.10 -15.07 -10.17
CA ILE A 208 7.57 -16.38 -9.76
C ILE A 208 8.59 -17.48 -10.03
N SER A 209 9.23 -17.48 -11.21
CA SER A 209 10.27 -18.48 -11.54
C SER A 209 11.46 -18.42 -10.59
N LEU A 210 11.90 -17.22 -10.20
CA LEU A 210 12.96 -17.06 -9.20
C LEU A 210 12.52 -17.52 -7.80
N ALA A 211 11.28 -17.24 -7.43
CA ALA A 211 10.72 -17.71 -6.16
C ALA A 211 10.62 -19.23 -6.08
N GLU A 212 10.21 -19.87 -7.18
CA GLU A 212 10.20 -21.32 -7.31
C GLU A 212 11.62 -21.88 -7.19
N LYS A 213 12.57 -21.35 -7.97
CA LYS A 213 13.98 -21.78 -8.00
C LYS A 213 14.63 -21.76 -6.62
N TYR A 214 14.38 -20.71 -5.84
CA TYR A 214 15.03 -20.48 -4.55
C TYR A 214 14.14 -20.80 -3.33
N SER A 215 12.89 -21.21 -3.55
CA SER A 215 11.89 -21.44 -2.50
C SER A 215 11.71 -20.24 -1.55
N THR A 216 11.71 -19.03 -2.12
CA THR A 216 11.52 -17.79 -1.34
C THR A 216 10.05 -17.41 -1.25
N GLN A 217 9.67 -16.77 -0.14
CA GLN A 217 8.38 -16.07 -0.07
C GLN A 217 8.40 -14.83 -0.97
N LEU A 218 7.44 -14.73 -1.88
CA LEU A 218 7.31 -13.65 -2.86
C LEU A 218 6.00 -12.89 -2.69
N LEU A 219 6.05 -11.57 -2.61
CA LEU A 219 4.89 -10.69 -2.73
C LEU A 219 4.97 -9.90 -4.03
N ILE A 220 4.02 -10.12 -4.94
CA ILE A 220 3.83 -9.24 -6.10
C ILE A 220 2.99 -8.04 -5.64
N HIS A 221 3.61 -6.86 -5.58
CA HIS A 221 2.89 -5.65 -5.20
C HIS A 221 1.93 -5.19 -6.32
N HIS A 222 0.89 -4.43 -5.94
CA HIS A 222 0.00 -3.66 -6.81
C HIS A 222 -0.34 -4.32 -8.17
N VAL A 223 -0.75 -5.60 -8.14
CA VAL A 223 -1.18 -6.37 -9.31
C VAL A 223 -2.32 -5.65 -10.01
N SER A 224 -2.22 -5.52 -11.34
CA SER A 224 -3.11 -4.65 -12.12
C SER A 224 -3.86 -5.36 -13.25
N THR A 225 -3.40 -6.53 -13.70
CA THR A 225 -3.95 -7.22 -14.89
C THR A 225 -4.52 -8.59 -14.59
N LYS A 226 -5.48 -9.03 -15.41
CA LYS A 226 -6.06 -10.37 -15.33
C LYS A 226 -5.01 -11.48 -15.53
N GLU A 227 -4.03 -11.25 -16.39
CA GLU A 227 -3.01 -12.23 -16.75
C GLU A 227 -2.01 -12.45 -15.60
N GLU A 228 -1.59 -11.39 -14.88
CA GLU A 228 -0.78 -11.52 -13.67
C GLU A 228 -1.51 -12.37 -12.60
N LEU A 229 -2.82 -12.15 -12.43
CA LEU A 229 -3.63 -12.93 -11.49
C LEU A 229 -3.65 -14.42 -11.84
N GLU A 230 -3.72 -14.77 -13.13
CA GLU A 230 -3.67 -16.17 -13.55
C GLU A 230 -2.29 -16.80 -13.28
N LEU A 231 -1.20 -16.07 -13.48
CA LEU A 231 0.14 -16.53 -13.09
C LEU A 231 0.24 -16.80 -11.59
N ILE A 232 -0.29 -15.89 -10.75
CA ILE A 232 -0.32 -16.05 -9.30
C ILE A 232 -1.17 -17.28 -8.91
N ARG A 233 -2.36 -17.45 -9.51
CA ARG A 233 -3.22 -18.64 -9.29
C ARG A 233 -2.49 -19.94 -9.60
N GLN A 234 -1.82 -20.00 -10.75
CA GLN A 234 -1.08 -21.18 -11.17
C GLN A 234 0.08 -21.47 -10.23
N ALA A 235 0.83 -20.45 -9.84
CA ALA A 235 1.93 -20.58 -8.89
C ALA A 235 1.46 -21.09 -7.53
N LYS A 236 0.35 -20.55 -6.98
CA LYS A 236 -0.26 -21.06 -5.74
C LYS A 236 -0.70 -22.51 -5.87
N ARG A 237 -1.32 -22.92 -6.99
CA ARG A 237 -1.70 -24.32 -7.26
C ARG A 237 -0.49 -25.26 -7.31
N ASN A 238 0.66 -24.75 -7.75
CA ASN A 238 1.94 -25.47 -7.78
C ASN A 238 2.69 -25.40 -6.43
N ASN A 239 2.06 -24.90 -5.37
CA ASN A 239 2.64 -24.73 -4.02
C ASN A 239 3.85 -23.80 -3.97
N ILE A 240 3.96 -22.85 -4.91
CA ILE A 240 4.93 -21.77 -4.82
C ILE A 240 4.41 -20.74 -3.80
N LEU A 241 5.27 -20.31 -2.88
CA LEU A 241 4.94 -19.32 -1.84
C LEU A 241 4.88 -17.91 -2.44
N VAL A 242 3.84 -17.64 -3.22
CA VAL A 242 3.55 -16.33 -3.81
C VAL A 242 2.29 -15.72 -3.22
N TYR A 243 2.35 -14.43 -2.96
CA TYR A 243 1.27 -13.59 -2.51
C TYR A 243 1.02 -12.46 -3.51
N GLY A 244 -0.24 -12.06 -3.68
CA GLY A 244 -0.64 -10.91 -4.49
C GLY A 244 -1.17 -9.76 -3.62
N GLU A 245 -0.73 -8.55 -3.90
CA GLU A 245 -1.34 -7.33 -3.39
C GLU A 245 -2.05 -6.59 -4.54
N THR A 246 -3.22 -6.01 -4.30
CA THR A 246 -3.78 -4.99 -5.19
C THR A 246 -4.06 -3.71 -4.41
N THR A 247 -4.42 -2.63 -5.09
CA THR A 247 -4.59 -1.30 -4.47
C THR A 247 -5.99 -0.74 -4.73
N PRO A 248 -6.48 0.20 -3.89
CA PRO A 248 -7.75 0.86 -4.14
C PRO A 248 -7.82 1.55 -5.51
N HIS A 249 -6.73 2.16 -5.99
CA HIS A 249 -6.76 2.80 -7.31
C HIS A 249 -6.90 1.79 -8.45
N HIS A 250 -6.37 0.57 -8.33
CA HIS A 250 -6.63 -0.47 -9.33
C HIS A 250 -8.05 -1.05 -9.23
N LEU A 251 -8.62 -1.12 -8.03
CA LEU A 251 -9.99 -1.62 -7.81
C LEU A 251 -11.09 -0.63 -8.24
N PHE A 252 -10.82 0.68 -8.14
CA PHE A 252 -11.84 1.72 -8.26
C PHE A 252 -11.59 2.75 -9.38
N LEU A 253 -10.40 2.77 -10.01
CA LEU A 253 -10.08 3.64 -11.16
C LEU A 253 -9.61 2.83 -12.36
N SER A 254 -9.96 3.30 -13.54
CA SER A 254 -9.67 2.66 -14.82
C SER A 254 -9.03 3.64 -15.81
N GLU A 255 -8.64 3.16 -16.98
CA GLU A 255 -8.15 4.01 -18.08
C GLU A 255 -9.14 5.11 -18.48
N GLU A 256 -10.45 4.93 -18.25
CA GLU A 256 -11.46 5.95 -18.54
C GLU A 256 -11.28 7.21 -17.67
N ASP A 257 -10.70 7.07 -16.47
CA ASP A 257 -10.53 8.15 -15.50
C ASP A 257 -9.45 9.16 -15.91
N TYR A 258 -8.59 8.84 -16.88
CA TYR A 258 -7.67 9.81 -17.48
C TYR A 258 -8.42 11.01 -18.07
N THR A 259 -9.63 10.81 -18.60
CA THR A 259 -10.45 11.90 -19.16
C THR A 259 -10.78 12.97 -18.12
N LYS A 260 -11.08 12.54 -16.88
CA LYS A 260 -11.45 13.44 -15.79
C LYS A 260 -10.22 14.00 -15.06
N TRP A 261 -9.24 13.14 -14.81
CA TRP A 261 -8.18 13.42 -13.84
C TRP A 261 -6.79 13.63 -14.48
N GLY A 262 -6.63 13.29 -15.75
CA GLY A 262 -5.36 13.41 -16.47
C GLY A 262 -4.22 12.73 -15.71
N ALA A 263 -3.13 13.46 -15.48
CA ALA A 263 -1.97 12.91 -14.79
C ALA A 263 -2.23 12.52 -13.32
N LYS A 264 -3.32 12.98 -12.68
CA LYS A 264 -3.63 12.60 -11.28
C LYS A 264 -3.90 11.11 -11.10
N VAL A 265 -4.30 10.38 -12.15
CA VAL A 265 -4.48 8.92 -12.12
C VAL A 265 -3.27 8.16 -12.70
N GLN A 266 -2.20 8.86 -13.07
CA GLN A 266 -0.95 8.25 -13.49
C GLN A 266 -0.26 7.56 -12.30
N VAL A 267 -0.12 6.24 -12.38
CA VAL A 267 0.48 5.34 -11.38
C VAL A 267 1.23 4.20 -12.09
N ASN A 268 2.14 3.51 -11.40
CA ASN A 268 2.94 2.41 -11.93
C ASN A 268 2.72 1.15 -11.07
N PRO A 269 2.22 0.03 -11.61
CA PRO A 269 1.65 -0.13 -12.94
C PRO A 269 0.43 0.78 -13.13
N PRO A 270 0.06 1.10 -14.37
CA PRO A 270 -1.04 2.03 -14.65
C PRO A 270 -2.39 1.40 -14.34
N VAL A 271 -3.38 2.26 -14.07
CA VAL A 271 -4.80 1.86 -14.10
C VAL A 271 -5.13 1.21 -15.44
N ARG A 272 -5.94 0.14 -15.38
CA ARG A 272 -6.23 -0.74 -16.51
C ARG A 272 -7.68 -0.63 -16.95
N THR A 273 -8.12 -1.54 -17.81
CA THR A 273 -9.50 -1.59 -18.28
C THR A 273 -10.45 -2.02 -17.16
N LYS A 274 -11.75 -1.72 -17.28
CA LYS A 274 -12.77 -2.24 -16.34
C LYS A 274 -12.79 -3.77 -16.26
N ASN A 275 -12.44 -4.47 -17.34
CA ASN A 275 -12.33 -5.94 -17.32
C ASN A 275 -11.21 -6.42 -16.40
N ASP A 276 -10.10 -5.68 -16.35
CA ASP A 276 -9.01 -5.96 -15.42
C ASP A 276 -9.42 -5.65 -13.97
N GLN A 277 -10.19 -4.57 -13.76
CA GLN A 277 -10.78 -4.27 -12.44
C GLN A 277 -11.69 -5.40 -11.95
N GLU A 278 -12.60 -5.88 -12.79
CA GLU A 278 -13.50 -6.98 -12.43
C GLU A 278 -12.71 -8.27 -12.13
N ALA A 279 -11.63 -8.55 -12.88
CA ALA A 279 -10.74 -9.67 -12.57
C ALA A 279 -10.06 -9.54 -11.20
N LEU A 280 -9.70 -8.32 -10.76
CA LEU A 280 -9.16 -8.07 -9.41
C LEU A 280 -10.21 -8.34 -8.32
N TRP A 281 -11.47 -7.96 -8.56
CA TRP A 281 -12.57 -8.28 -7.64
C TRP A 281 -12.81 -9.80 -7.54
N GLU A 282 -12.84 -10.50 -8.67
CA GLU A 282 -12.91 -11.97 -8.69
C GLU A 282 -11.72 -12.61 -7.95
N ALA A 283 -10.53 -12.05 -8.12
CA ALA A 283 -9.30 -12.52 -7.47
C ALA A 283 -9.27 -12.30 -5.95
N ILE A 284 -10.04 -11.36 -5.42
CA ILE A 284 -10.26 -11.24 -3.98
C ILE A 284 -11.13 -12.41 -3.49
N HIS A 285 -12.20 -12.74 -4.22
CA HIS A 285 -13.14 -13.79 -3.81
C HIS A 285 -12.56 -15.20 -3.89
N ASP A 286 -11.63 -15.46 -4.82
CA ASP A 286 -10.95 -16.75 -4.95
C ASP A 286 -9.64 -16.85 -4.15
N ASN A 287 -9.31 -15.82 -3.35
CA ASN A 287 -8.09 -15.69 -2.54
C ASN A 287 -6.78 -15.66 -3.35
N THR A 288 -6.82 -15.26 -4.62
CA THR A 288 -5.61 -14.96 -5.40
C THR A 288 -4.92 -13.70 -4.89
N ILE A 289 -5.70 -12.66 -4.55
CA ILE A 289 -5.20 -11.48 -3.84
C ILE A 289 -5.20 -11.76 -2.34
N ASP A 290 -4.05 -11.54 -1.70
CA ASP A 290 -3.84 -11.80 -0.28
C ASP A 290 -3.91 -10.52 0.54
N THR A 291 -3.56 -9.36 -0.04
CA THR A 291 -3.53 -8.09 0.69
C THR A 291 -4.04 -6.92 -0.14
N ILE A 292 -4.52 -5.89 0.53
CA ILE A 292 -4.77 -4.58 -0.08
C ILE A 292 -3.84 -3.56 0.59
N GLY A 293 -2.90 -3.01 -0.19
CA GLY A 293 -2.06 -1.88 0.21
C GLY A 293 -2.52 -0.61 -0.49
N SER A 294 -2.30 0.56 0.11
CA SER A 294 -2.72 1.80 -0.55
C SER A 294 -1.81 2.21 -1.70
N ASP A 295 -0.54 1.77 -1.66
CA ASP A 295 0.57 2.36 -2.41
C ASP A 295 0.49 3.89 -2.35
N HIS A 296 0.37 4.39 -1.11
CA HIS A 296 0.25 5.82 -0.85
C HIS A 296 1.55 6.51 -1.28
N ALA A 297 1.50 7.07 -2.49
CA ALA A 297 2.63 7.65 -3.20
C ALA A 297 2.34 9.12 -3.56
N PRO A 298 2.26 10.01 -2.55
CA PRO A 298 1.87 11.40 -2.75
C PRO A 298 2.92 12.19 -3.54
N HIS A 299 2.41 13.17 -4.28
CA HIS A 299 3.14 14.16 -5.07
C HIS A 299 2.39 15.49 -5.00
N THR A 300 3.10 16.61 -5.06
CA THR A 300 2.42 17.91 -5.00
C THR A 300 1.56 18.14 -6.25
N LEU A 301 0.50 18.95 -6.12
CA LEU A 301 -0.31 19.34 -7.28
C LEU A 301 0.52 20.01 -8.38
N GLU A 302 1.54 20.79 -8.02
CA GLU A 302 2.44 21.43 -8.98
C GLU A 302 3.31 20.43 -9.76
N GLU A 303 3.77 19.36 -9.11
CA GLU A 303 4.43 18.26 -9.82
C GLU A 303 3.45 17.55 -10.76
N LYS A 304 2.21 17.29 -10.31
CA LYS A 304 1.20 16.59 -11.11
C LYS A 304 0.69 17.40 -12.31
N LYS A 305 0.72 18.74 -12.24
CA LYS A 305 0.37 19.67 -13.33
C LYS A 305 1.42 19.75 -14.45
N GLN A 306 2.63 19.22 -14.23
CA GLN A 306 3.65 19.22 -15.29
C GLN A 306 3.17 18.44 -16.52
N PRO A 307 3.68 18.77 -17.73
CA PRO A 307 3.39 17.98 -18.92
C PRO A 307 3.72 16.49 -18.73
N TYR A 308 3.02 15.62 -19.47
CA TYR A 308 3.32 14.18 -19.44
C TYR A 308 4.81 13.92 -19.76
N GLY A 309 5.41 12.96 -19.07
CA GLY A 309 6.85 12.71 -19.08
C GLY A 309 7.65 13.53 -18.06
N LYS A 310 7.09 14.63 -17.52
CA LYS A 310 7.61 15.36 -16.36
C LYS A 310 6.73 15.22 -15.12
N SER A 311 5.42 14.96 -15.31
CA SER A 311 4.51 14.62 -14.22
C SER A 311 4.86 13.25 -13.62
N PRO A 312 5.07 13.12 -12.30
CA PRO A 312 5.45 11.86 -11.69
C PRO A 312 4.25 10.92 -11.52
N SER A 313 4.51 9.61 -11.55
CA SER A 313 3.53 8.57 -11.22
C SER A 313 3.41 8.41 -9.71
N GLY A 314 2.17 8.25 -9.22
CA GLY A 314 1.85 8.06 -7.80
C GLY A 314 0.53 8.72 -7.41
N ILE A 315 -0.19 8.07 -6.49
CA ILE A 315 -1.51 8.46 -6.00
C ILE A 315 -1.50 8.44 -4.46
N PRO A 316 -1.98 9.49 -3.77
CA PRO A 316 -2.25 9.40 -2.33
C PRO A 316 -3.50 8.54 -2.09
N GLY A 317 -3.38 7.47 -1.29
CA GLY A 317 -4.51 6.54 -1.05
C GLY A 317 -4.84 6.19 0.41
N ILE A 318 -3.90 6.35 1.35
CA ILE A 318 -4.01 5.79 2.72
C ILE A 318 -5.28 6.20 3.47
N GLU A 319 -5.68 7.46 3.39
CA GLU A 319 -6.85 7.99 4.11
C GLU A 319 -8.17 7.53 3.50
N THR A 320 -8.21 7.31 2.19
CA THR A 320 -9.41 6.90 1.45
C THR A 320 -9.57 5.38 1.35
N MET A 321 -8.55 4.60 1.68
CA MET A 321 -8.54 3.15 1.51
C MET A 321 -9.72 2.47 2.22
N LEU A 322 -9.87 2.65 3.54
CA LEU A 322 -10.94 2.01 4.29
C LEU A 322 -12.34 2.51 3.87
N PRO A 323 -12.62 3.83 3.72
CA PRO A 323 -13.91 4.30 3.20
C PRO A 323 -14.29 3.72 1.84
N LEU A 324 -13.34 3.54 0.91
CA LEU A 324 -13.60 2.91 -0.39
C LEU A 324 -13.99 1.43 -0.23
N LEU A 325 -13.29 0.69 0.63
CA LEU A 325 -13.59 -0.71 0.90
C LEU A 325 -14.94 -0.89 1.63
N LEU A 326 -15.25 -0.01 2.59
CA LEU A 326 -16.56 -0.03 3.27
C LEU A 326 -17.70 0.32 2.31
N ASN A 327 -17.47 1.24 1.37
CA ASN A 327 -18.44 1.51 0.33
C ASN A 327 -18.67 0.28 -0.57
N ALA A 328 -17.60 -0.44 -0.93
CA ALA A 328 -17.70 -1.70 -1.65
C ALA A 328 -18.42 -2.80 -0.86
N TYR A 329 -18.33 -2.79 0.48
CA TYR A 329 -19.16 -3.64 1.35
C TYR A 329 -20.66 -3.33 1.19
N HIS A 330 -21.05 -2.05 1.18
CA HIS A 330 -22.45 -1.65 0.92
C HIS A 330 -22.92 -2.00 -0.49
N GLU A 331 -22.01 -1.99 -1.47
CA GLU A 331 -22.25 -2.45 -2.84
C GLU A 331 -22.24 -3.99 -2.97
N LYS A 332 -22.08 -4.73 -1.86
CA LYS A 332 -22.03 -6.20 -1.79
C LYS A 332 -20.87 -6.82 -2.58
N ARG A 333 -19.80 -6.06 -2.80
CA ARG A 333 -18.55 -6.50 -3.44
C ARG A 333 -17.57 -7.10 -2.43
N LEU A 334 -17.70 -6.76 -1.14
CA LEU A 334 -16.89 -7.30 -0.06
C LEU A 334 -17.75 -7.61 1.16
N SER A 335 -17.31 -8.53 2.00
CA SER A 335 -17.76 -8.63 3.39
C SER A 335 -16.82 -7.84 4.32
N LEU A 336 -17.25 -7.53 5.54
CA LEU A 336 -16.35 -6.90 6.53
C LEU A 336 -15.18 -7.83 6.91
N GLU A 337 -15.42 -9.14 6.91
CA GLU A 337 -14.40 -10.15 7.11
C GLU A 337 -13.35 -10.13 5.99
N ASN A 338 -13.76 -9.93 4.72
CA ASN A 338 -12.79 -9.76 3.63
C ASN A 338 -11.92 -8.53 3.87
N ILE A 339 -12.50 -7.40 4.29
CA ILE A 339 -11.74 -6.17 4.58
C ILE A 339 -10.71 -6.45 5.68
N VAL A 340 -11.12 -7.02 6.81
CA VAL A 340 -10.23 -7.36 7.92
C VAL A 340 -9.16 -8.36 7.51
N TYR A 341 -9.52 -9.37 6.72
CA TYR A 341 -8.57 -10.37 6.25
C TYR A 341 -7.48 -9.74 5.37
N LEU A 342 -7.85 -8.94 4.39
CA LEU A 342 -6.94 -8.34 3.41
C LEU A 342 -6.10 -7.17 3.95
N THR A 343 -6.58 -6.50 5.00
CA THR A 343 -5.95 -5.28 5.54
C THR A 343 -5.44 -5.43 6.97
N ARG A 344 -5.63 -6.58 7.60
CA ARG A 344 -5.06 -6.88 8.92
C ARG A 344 -4.47 -8.28 9.00
N ILE A 345 -5.29 -9.32 8.85
CA ILE A 345 -4.88 -10.69 9.19
C ILE A 345 -3.78 -11.19 8.25
N ASN A 346 -3.98 -11.05 6.93
CA ASN A 346 -2.98 -11.49 5.96
C ASN A 346 -1.70 -10.66 6.00
N PRO A 347 -1.73 -9.31 6.00
CA PRO A 347 -0.50 -8.54 6.17
C PRO A 347 0.25 -8.91 7.46
N GLU A 348 -0.44 -9.10 8.60
CA GLU A 348 0.19 -9.53 9.86
C GLU A 348 0.91 -10.88 9.70
N ASN A 349 0.25 -11.86 9.06
CA ASN A 349 0.80 -13.20 8.85
C ASN A 349 1.95 -13.23 7.85
N ILE A 350 1.77 -12.60 6.68
CA ILE A 350 2.73 -12.55 5.59
C ILE A 350 4.04 -11.94 6.10
N PHE A 351 3.95 -10.76 6.73
CA PHE A 351 5.12 -10.04 7.22
C PHE A 351 5.59 -10.46 8.62
N HIS A 352 4.97 -11.47 9.22
CA HIS A 352 5.26 -11.95 10.57
C HIS A 352 5.28 -10.82 11.62
N LEU A 353 4.32 -9.89 11.51
CA LEU A 353 4.26 -8.72 12.37
C LEU A 353 3.75 -9.09 13.76
N PRO A 354 4.24 -8.41 14.82
CA PRO A 354 3.71 -8.62 16.16
C PRO A 354 2.23 -8.26 16.25
N HIS A 355 1.44 -9.17 16.81
CA HIS A 355 0.04 -8.90 17.11
C HIS A 355 -0.09 -7.70 18.06
N ASN A 356 -1.10 -6.87 17.84
CA ASN A 356 -1.43 -5.72 18.69
C ASN A 356 -2.94 -5.53 18.80
N SER A 357 -3.37 -4.83 19.84
CA SER A 357 -4.78 -4.54 20.14
C SER A 357 -5.26 -3.19 19.62
N ASP A 358 -4.61 -2.64 18.58
CA ASP A 358 -5.02 -1.37 17.98
C ASP A 358 -6.35 -1.58 17.25
N LEU A 359 -7.26 -0.61 17.32
CA LEU A 359 -8.63 -0.71 16.79
C LEU A 359 -9.01 0.52 15.96
N VAL A 360 -9.98 0.34 15.08
CA VAL A 360 -10.72 1.44 14.46
C VAL A 360 -12.22 1.23 14.68
N LEU A 361 -12.91 2.30 15.06
CA LEU A 361 -14.36 2.32 15.20
C LEU A 361 -14.94 3.06 14.00
N VAL A 362 -15.75 2.38 13.21
CA VAL A 362 -16.35 2.91 11.99
C VAL A 362 -17.85 3.09 12.16
N ASP A 363 -18.39 4.18 11.63
CA ASP A 363 -19.83 4.30 11.41
C ASP A 363 -20.11 3.80 10.00
N LEU A 364 -20.71 2.61 9.89
CA LEU A 364 -21.03 1.98 8.61
C LEU A 364 -22.09 2.77 7.83
N GLU A 365 -22.96 3.53 8.51
CA GLU A 365 -24.05 4.25 7.87
C GLU A 365 -23.70 5.70 7.54
N MET A 366 -22.56 6.19 8.01
CA MET A 366 -22.09 7.54 7.71
C MET A 366 -21.82 7.69 6.21
N GLU A 367 -22.43 8.69 5.60
CA GLU A 367 -22.17 9.09 4.21
C GLU A 367 -21.47 10.45 4.19
N LYS A 368 -20.35 10.53 3.46
CA LYS A 368 -19.57 11.76 3.29
C LYS A 368 -18.95 11.81 1.90
N GLU A 369 -18.79 13.01 1.38
CA GLU A 369 -18.00 13.25 0.16
C GLU A 369 -16.51 13.27 0.50
N VAL A 370 -15.68 12.64 -0.33
CA VAL A 370 -14.22 12.81 -0.28
C VAL A 370 -13.89 14.25 -0.68
N CYS A 371 -13.36 15.04 0.25
CA CYS A 371 -13.03 16.44 0.05
C CYS A 371 -11.54 16.69 0.29
N ASP A 372 -10.84 17.24 -0.71
CA ASP A 372 -9.40 17.56 -0.66
C ASP A 372 -9.03 18.37 0.61
N ALA A 373 -9.88 19.32 1.00
CA ALA A 373 -9.64 20.20 2.15
C ALA A 373 -9.65 19.48 3.51
N ASN A 374 -10.26 18.30 3.59
CA ASN A 374 -10.35 17.53 4.83
C ASN A 374 -9.20 16.52 4.98
N LEU A 375 -8.52 16.21 3.87
CA LEU A 375 -7.45 15.23 3.85
C LEU A 375 -6.27 15.69 4.71
N LYS A 376 -5.69 14.76 5.47
CA LYS A 376 -4.51 15.01 6.29
C LYS A 376 -3.20 14.80 5.53
N THR A 377 -3.24 14.06 4.42
CA THR A 377 -2.06 13.91 3.56
C THR A 377 -1.57 15.27 3.07
N LYS A 378 -0.26 15.48 3.12
CA LYS A 378 0.35 16.80 2.89
C LYS A 378 0.10 17.35 1.48
N CYS A 379 -0.03 16.46 0.49
CA CYS A 379 -0.29 16.89 -0.87
C CYS A 379 -1.69 17.47 -1.08
N GLY A 380 -2.65 17.20 -0.18
CA GLY A 380 -3.97 17.82 -0.16
C GLY A 380 -4.82 17.56 -1.41
N TRP A 381 -4.73 16.36 -2.00
CA TRP A 381 -5.60 15.95 -3.09
C TRP A 381 -5.86 14.45 -3.11
N SER A 382 -6.96 14.03 -3.74
CA SER A 382 -7.25 12.62 -4.05
C SER A 382 -7.90 12.48 -5.43
N PRO A 383 -7.66 11.39 -6.20
CA PRO A 383 -8.43 11.11 -7.41
C PRO A 383 -9.87 10.63 -7.10
N PHE A 384 -10.22 10.45 -5.83
CA PHE A 384 -11.57 10.11 -5.39
C PHE A 384 -12.38 11.33 -4.95
N SER A 385 -11.81 12.54 -5.01
CA SER A 385 -12.48 13.76 -4.56
C SER A 385 -13.76 14.04 -5.34
N GLY A 386 -14.80 14.44 -4.60
CA GLY A 386 -16.17 14.58 -5.11
C GLY A 386 -16.98 13.29 -5.14
N ARG A 387 -16.41 12.13 -4.76
CA ARG A 387 -17.17 10.88 -4.62
C ARG A 387 -17.79 10.82 -3.23
N THR A 388 -19.10 10.60 -3.16
CA THR A 388 -19.79 10.24 -1.90
C THR A 388 -19.54 8.77 -1.60
N LEU A 389 -19.02 8.50 -0.40
CA LEU A 389 -18.76 7.14 0.09
C LEU A 389 -19.56 6.88 1.36
N LYS A 390 -19.97 5.63 1.54
CA LYS A 390 -20.67 5.15 2.73
C LYS A 390 -19.79 4.25 3.58
N GLY A 391 -19.73 4.55 4.88
CA GLY A 391 -18.86 3.89 5.86
C GLY A 391 -17.58 4.66 6.10
N TRP A 392 -17.37 5.17 7.32
CA TRP A 392 -16.21 6.01 7.66
C TRP A 392 -15.65 5.74 9.06
N PRO A 393 -14.33 5.83 9.24
CA PRO A 393 -13.71 5.89 10.56
C PRO A 393 -14.23 7.07 11.39
N VAL A 394 -14.47 6.82 12.67
CA VAL A 394 -14.87 7.84 13.67
C VAL A 394 -13.85 7.93 14.79
N TYR A 395 -13.26 6.80 15.20
CA TYR A 395 -12.14 6.76 16.11
C TYR A 395 -11.09 5.76 15.63
N THR A 396 -9.83 6.08 15.85
CA THR A 396 -8.72 5.16 15.69
C THR A 396 -7.95 5.12 17.01
N ILE A 397 -7.67 3.93 17.52
CA ILE A 397 -7.01 3.71 18.80
C ILE A 397 -5.70 3.00 18.53
N VAL A 398 -4.58 3.66 18.86
CA VAL A 398 -3.22 3.15 18.58
C VAL A 398 -2.39 3.23 19.83
N SER A 399 -1.80 2.10 20.23
CA SER A 399 -0.98 1.99 21.44
C SER A 399 -1.67 2.58 22.68
N GLY A 400 -2.97 2.33 22.82
CA GLY A 400 -3.77 2.84 23.93
C GLY A 400 -4.06 4.34 23.90
N GLN A 401 -3.87 5.03 22.77
CA GLN A 401 -4.22 6.46 22.60
C GLN A 401 -5.42 6.61 21.66
N ILE A 402 -6.39 7.44 22.04
CA ILE A 402 -7.60 7.70 21.25
C ILE A 402 -7.38 8.87 20.29
N PHE A 403 -7.65 8.63 19.02
CA PHE A 403 -7.75 9.66 17.99
C PHE A 403 -9.18 9.74 17.47
N LYS A 404 -9.87 10.86 17.74
CA LYS A 404 -11.20 11.13 17.19
C LYS A 404 -11.06 11.73 15.79
N ILE A 405 -11.73 11.13 14.82
CA ILE A 405 -11.71 11.56 13.41
C ILE A 405 -12.88 12.53 13.20
N GLY A 406 -12.57 13.76 12.77
CA GLY A 406 -13.50 14.88 12.67
C GLY A 406 -13.10 15.85 11.58
#